data_AF-A0A4S4K9Y1-F1
#
_entry.id   AF-A0A4S4K9Y1-F1
#
_cell.length_a   1.000
_cell.length_b   1.000
_cell.length_c   1.000
_cell.angle_alpha   90.00
_cell.angle_beta   90.00
_cell.angle_gamma   90.00
#
_symmetry.space_group_name_H-M   'P 1'
#
loop_
_entity.id
_entity.type
_entity.pdbx_description
1 polymer ?
#
loop_
_entity_poly.entity_id
_entity_poly.type
_entity_poly.pdbx_seq_one_letter_code
_entity_poly.pdbx_strand_id
1 'polypeptide(L)'
;MHNPASGSGSGSDSEPNVEPATGADLNVPSDNDAAAEYVVHHGQPRYVEFRGPEGSQLLILKSDSDASPLRPDQEEIVDDKGHVEFMREAPLKTKQDWFSKVATCLVHDGDWHEKSGKHFTFNLVQFPDGYKLYKHYKGKKHNPRSDAYLFGSPTVLKFRSPNEFVPHAAWLIFGCPRDDNNNPRCGCRYCSKVPQKVISKRLSERTAHLKHYTGKRSARVATPTDRRKRTRSRSPVRAKDYTRINAAAGGSVPRWQEGPPAPGGRT
;
A
#
# COMPACT_ATOMS: atom_id res chain seq x y z
N MET A 1 11.26 -66.67 17.63
CA MET A 1 11.38 -66.81 19.10
C MET A 1 10.79 -65.52 19.69
N HIS A 2 9.45 -65.47 19.82
CA HIS A 2 8.72 -65.56 21.10
C HIS A 2 9.21 -64.57 22.17
N ASN A 3 8.52 -63.42 22.32
CA ASN A 3 7.89 -63.05 23.59
C ASN A 3 6.92 -61.84 23.46
N PRO A 4 5.75 -61.88 24.13
CA PRO A 4 4.78 -60.79 24.25
C PRO A 4 4.77 -60.16 25.68
N ALA A 5 4.21 -58.96 25.83
CA ALA A 5 3.50 -58.44 27.02
C ALA A 5 3.06 -56.97 26.75
N SER A 6 1.79 -56.60 26.55
CA SER A 6 0.70 -56.36 27.52
C SER A 6 1.10 -55.56 28.78
N GLY A 7 0.62 -54.31 28.85
CA GLY A 7 0.72 -53.41 30.00
C GLY A 7 -0.43 -52.40 29.98
N SER A 8 -1.57 -52.82 30.51
CA SER A 8 -2.76 -52.03 30.81
C SER A 8 -2.57 -51.27 32.13
N GLY A 9 -2.74 -49.94 32.10
CA GLY A 9 -2.75 -49.09 33.29
C GLY A 9 -4.07 -48.34 33.41
N SER A 10 -4.95 -48.85 34.27
CA SER A 10 -6.17 -48.22 34.77
C SER A 10 -5.83 -47.28 35.93
N GLY A 11 -6.19 -46.00 35.81
CA GLY A 11 -6.12 -45.02 36.90
C GLY A 11 -7.49 -44.39 37.12
N SER A 12 -8.13 -44.82 38.20
CA SER A 12 -9.42 -44.39 38.73
C SER A 12 -9.32 -43.09 39.54
N ASP A 13 -10.37 -42.28 39.42
CA ASP A 13 -11.08 -41.49 40.44
C ASP A 13 -10.29 -40.55 41.37
N SER A 14 -10.66 -39.27 41.34
CA SER A 14 -11.10 -38.48 42.52
C SER A 14 -11.48 -37.06 42.10
N GLU A 15 -12.77 -36.82 41.87
CA GLU A 15 -13.40 -35.49 41.91
C GLU A 15 -13.60 -35.06 43.38
N PRO A 16 -13.28 -33.81 43.74
CA PRO A 16 -13.90 -33.18 44.90
C PRO A 16 -15.05 -32.25 44.49
N ASN A 17 -16.24 -32.68 44.93
CA ASN A 17 -17.47 -31.93 45.02
C ASN A 17 -17.33 -30.74 45.99
N VAL A 18 -17.63 -29.52 45.54
CA VAL A 18 -17.78 -28.34 46.41
C VAL A 18 -19.06 -27.61 46.01
N GLU A 19 -20.04 -27.68 46.91
CA GLU A 19 -21.34 -27.02 46.85
C GLU A 19 -21.29 -25.50 47.17
N PRO A 20 -22.35 -24.73 46.86
CA PRO A 20 -22.28 -23.28 46.72
C PRO A 20 -22.61 -22.53 48.01
N ALA A 21 -21.81 -21.51 48.34
CA ALA A 21 -22.11 -20.56 49.40
C ALA A 21 -22.67 -19.25 48.81
N THR A 22 -23.89 -18.96 49.21
CA THR A 22 -24.63 -17.72 49.00
C THR A 22 -24.10 -16.59 49.89
N GLY A 23 -23.96 -15.39 49.31
CA GLY A 23 -24.44 -14.16 49.94
C GLY A 23 -23.48 -13.33 50.79
N ALA A 24 -23.44 -12.04 50.43
CA ALA A 24 -23.30 -10.85 51.26
C ALA A 24 -21.92 -10.15 51.38
N ASP A 25 -22.02 -8.85 51.11
CA ASP A 25 -21.22 -7.72 51.60
C ASP A 25 -19.88 -7.40 50.91
N LEU A 26 -20.06 -6.76 49.74
CA LEU A 26 -19.12 -5.80 49.19
C LEU A 26 -19.03 -4.57 50.08
N ASN A 27 -17.88 -4.37 50.72
CA ASN A 27 -17.44 -3.05 51.17
C ASN A 27 -15.99 -2.85 50.71
N VAL A 28 -15.81 -2.15 49.58
CA VAL A 28 -14.50 -1.75 49.05
C VAL A 28 -14.54 -0.24 48.79
N PRO A 29 -13.47 0.50 49.12
CA PRO A 29 -13.48 1.95 49.27
C PRO A 29 -13.64 2.74 47.97
N SER A 30 -14.19 3.93 48.15
CA SER A 30 -14.40 4.99 47.17
C SER A 30 -13.10 5.70 46.77
N ASP A 31 -13.12 6.14 45.51
CA ASP A 31 -12.49 7.33 44.93
C ASP A 31 -11.05 7.27 44.38
N ASN A 32 -11.02 7.60 43.07
CA ASN A 32 -9.97 8.24 42.29
C ASN A 32 -8.87 7.38 41.68
N ASP A 33 -9.25 6.64 40.63
CA ASP A 33 -8.44 6.56 39.42
C ASP A 33 -9.37 6.51 38.20
N ALA A 34 -9.27 7.51 37.33
CA ALA A 34 -10.05 7.62 36.10
C ALA A 34 -9.61 6.54 35.10
N ALA A 35 -10.14 5.33 35.26
CA ALA A 35 -10.08 4.27 34.27
C ALA A 35 -10.98 4.66 33.08
N ALA A 36 -10.37 4.96 31.93
CA ALA A 36 -11.08 5.06 30.67
C ALA A 36 -11.79 3.72 30.39
N GLU A 37 -13.10 3.69 30.54
CA GLU A 37 -13.95 2.53 30.34
C GLU A 37 -13.94 2.14 28.84
N TYR A 38 -13.39 0.97 28.52
CA TYR A 38 -13.27 0.46 27.16
C TYR A 38 -14.45 -0.46 26.84
N VAL A 39 -15.41 0.05 26.06
CA VAL A 39 -16.56 -0.73 25.58
C VAL A 39 -16.26 -1.31 24.19
N VAL A 40 -16.21 -2.63 24.06
CA VAL A 40 -16.03 -3.33 22.76
C VAL A 40 -17.39 -3.63 22.15
N HIS A 41 -17.81 -2.85 21.16
CA HIS A 41 -18.99 -3.17 20.35
C HIS A 41 -18.64 -4.09 19.17
N HIS A 42 -19.41 -5.15 18.96
CA HIS A 42 -19.37 -5.92 17.70
C HIS A 42 -19.83 -5.00 16.54
N GLY A 43 -18.98 -4.86 15.52
CA GLY A 43 -19.26 -3.96 14.38
C GLY A 43 -18.75 -2.52 14.54
N GLN A 44 -18.06 -2.19 15.64
CA GLN A 44 -17.36 -0.90 15.76
C GLN A 44 -15.91 -0.97 15.30
N PRO A 45 -15.41 0.11 14.67
CA PRO A 45 -14.04 0.19 14.23
C PRO A 45 -13.09 0.23 15.44
N ARG A 46 -12.11 -0.67 15.45
CA ARG A 46 -11.09 -0.80 16.51
C ARG A 46 -9.87 0.06 16.15
N TYR A 47 -9.97 1.35 16.47
CA TYR A 47 -8.85 2.29 16.43
C TYR A 47 -8.85 3.16 17.69
N VAL A 48 -7.72 3.84 17.94
CA VAL A 48 -7.66 4.93 18.92
C VAL A 48 -7.49 6.23 18.16
N GLU A 49 -8.36 7.21 18.45
CA GLU A 49 -8.23 8.59 17.97
C GLU A 49 -7.58 9.45 19.07
N PHE A 50 -6.48 10.11 18.73
CA PHE A 50 -5.90 11.14 19.58
C PHE A 50 -6.16 12.51 18.94
N ARG A 51 -6.88 13.38 19.65
CA ARG A 51 -7.11 14.75 19.19
C ARG A 51 -6.02 15.66 19.76
N GLY A 52 -5.23 16.27 18.88
CA GLY A 52 -4.17 17.22 19.25
C GLY A 52 -4.23 18.51 18.44
N PRO A 53 -3.40 19.52 18.78
CA PRO A 53 -3.31 20.77 18.02
C PRO A 53 -2.87 20.56 16.56
N GLU A 54 -2.15 19.47 16.28
CA GLU A 54 -1.68 19.05 14.95
C GLU A 54 -2.73 18.25 14.14
N GLY A 55 -3.95 18.10 14.69
CA GLY A 55 -5.04 17.32 14.11
C GLY A 55 -5.29 15.99 14.82
N SER A 56 -6.13 15.16 14.20
CA SER A 56 -6.50 13.84 14.74
C SER A 56 -5.51 12.77 14.28
N GLN A 57 -5.04 11.96 15.21
CA GLN A 57 -4.16 10.82 14.93
C GLN A 57 -4.94 9.52 15.07
N LEU A 58 -4.76 8.57 14.15
CA LEU A 58 -5.37 7.24 14.21
C LEU A 58 -4.30 6.17 14.46
N LEU A 59 -4.59 5.28 15.39
CA LEU A 59 -3.82 4.06 15.63
C LEU A 59 -4.66 2.84 15.26
N ILE A 60 -4.17 2.01 14.33
CA ILE A 60 -4.80 0.73 13.97
C ILE A 60 -4.32 -0.32 14.98
N LEU A 61 -5.24 -0.86 15.79
CA LEU A 61 -4.91 -1.76 16.89
C LEU A 61 -4.70 -3.23 16.46
N LYS A 62 -5.12 -3.58 15.25
CA LYS A 62 -5.02 -4.94 14.72
C LYS A 62 -4.06 -5.00 13.55
N SER A 63 -3.31 -6.10 13.52
CA SER A 63 -2.45 -6.46 12.41
C SER A 63 -2.73 -7.91 12.01
N ASP A 64 -2.68 -8.19 10.71
CA ASP A 64 -2.62 -9.54 10.17
C ASP A 64 -1.18 -9.97 9.88
N SER A 65 -0.18 -9.24 10.37
CA SER A 65 1.21 -9.52 10.05
C SER A 65 1.65 -10.92 10.50
N ASP A 66 2.53 -11.48 9.69
CA ASP A 66 3.20 -12.75 9.88
C ASP A 66 4.68 -12.43 10.12
N ALA A 67 5.33 -13.17 11.02
CA ALA A 67 6.76 -13.06 11.32
C ALA A 67 7.67 -13.34 10.10
N SER A 68 7.09 -13.70 8.95
CA SER A 68 7.74 -13.82 7.65
C SER A 68 8.64 -12.62 7.41
N PRO A 69 9.91 -12.86 7.05
CA PRO A 69 10.94 -11.85 7.21
C PRO A 69 10.64 -10.66 6.30
N LEU A 70 10.35 -9.54 6.96
CA LEU A 70 10.52 -8.22 6.40
C LEU A 70 11.86 -8.19 5.66
N ARG A 71 11.86 -7.58 4.47
CA ARG A 71 13.07 -7.56 3.66
C ARG A 71 14.17 -6.80 4.41
N PRO A 72 15.38 -7.35 4.60
CA PRO A 72 16.48 -6.55 5.11
C PRO A 72 16.78 -5.41 4.13
N ASP A 73 17.36 -4.33 4.63
CA ASP A 73 17.90 -3.29 3.78
C ASP A 73 18.97 -3.90 2.86
N GLN A 74 18.88 -3.58 1.58
CA GLN A 74 19.81 -4.06 0.56
C GLN A 74 20.89 -3.00 0.33
N GLU A 75 22.12 -3.46 0.15
CA GLU A 75 23.23 -2.59 -0.21
C GLU A 75 23.04 -1.99 -1.61
N GLU A 76 23.52 -0.76 -1.79
CA GLU A 76 23.54 -0.09 -3.09
C GLU A 76 24.70 -0.64 -3.93
N ILE A 77 24.40 -1.63 -4.77
CA ILE A 77 25.37 -2.19 -5.73
C ILE A 77 25.16 -1.52 -7.10
N VAL A 78 26.24 -1.04 -7.68
CA VAL A 78 26.26 -0.43 -9.02
C VAL A 78 26.68 -1.49 -10.02
N ASP A 79 25.87 -1.73 -11.05
CA ASP A 79 26.20 -2.67 -12.12
C ASP A 79 27.21 -2.07 -13.12
N ASP A 80 27.73 -2.91 -14.02
CA ASP A 80 28.69 -2.51 -15.07
C ASP A 80 28.14 -1.43 -16.02
N LYS A 81 26.81 -1.23 -16.02
CA LYS A 81 26.10 -0.21 -16.81
C LYS A 81 25.82 1.06 -16.02
N GLY A 82 26.31 1.17 -14.78
CA GLY A 82 26.09 2.32 -13.90
C GLY A 82 24.66 2.42 -13.35
N HIS A 83 23.88 1.34 -13.37
CA HIS A 83 22.56 1.26 -12.75
C HIS A 83 22.64 0.68 -11.34
N VAL A 84 21.63 1.00 -10.54
CA VAL A 84 21.44 0.49 -9.18
C VAL A 84 20.07 -0.19 -9.08
N GLU A 85 19.99 -1.25 -8.28
CA GLU A 85 18.73 -1.90 -7.89
C GLU A 85 18.83 -2.33 -6.43
N PHE A 86 18.23 -1.55 -5.54
CA PHE A 86 18.25 -1.83 -4.11
C PHE A 86 16.99 -1.32 -3.41
N MET A 87 16.70 -1.88 -2.25
CA MET A 87 15.57 -1.51 -1.41
C MET A 87 16.05 -1.19 -0.01
N ARG A 88 15.51 -0.11 0.57
CA ARG A 88 15.79 0.30 1.95
C ARG A 88 14.53 0.79 2.64
N GLU A 89 14.50 0.77 3.96
CA GLU A 89 13.39 1.33 4.72
C GLU A 89 13.14 2.80 4.31
N ALA A 90 11.87 3.14 4.13
CA ALA A 90 11.49 4.47 3.64
C ALA A 90 11.75 5.53 4.73
N PRO A 91 12.24 6.72 4.35
CA PRO A 91 12.44 7.80 5.32
C PRO A 91 11.10 8.29 5.88
N LEU A 92 11.13 8.88 7.08
CA LEU A 92 9.94 9.34 7.82
C LEU A 92 9.01 10.20 6.96
N LYS A 93 9.54 11.14 6.16
CA LYS A 93 8.74 11.97 5.26
C LYS A 93 7.87 11.16 4.28
N THR A 94 8.37 10.02 3.81
CA THR A 94 7.60 9.15 2.90
C THR A 94 6.56 8.34 3.66
N LYS A 95 6.87 7.92 4.90
CA LYS A 95 5.90 7.28 5.79
C LYS A 95 4.76 8.24 6.14
N GLN A 96 5.07 9.49 6.50
CA GLN A 96 4.09 10.54 6.79
C GLN A 96 3.14 10.80 5.61
N ASP A 97 3.65 10.89 4.38
CA ASP A 97 2.79 11.02 3.19
C ASP A 97 1.83 9.82 3.02
N TRP A 98 2.28 8.60 3.31
CA TRP A 98 1.42 7.43 3.37
C TRP A 98 0.41 7.52 4.52
N PHE A 99 0.84 7.90 5.72
CA PHE A 99 0.01 8.02 6.91
C PHE A 99 -1.15 8.99 6.68
N SER A 100 -0.87 10.19 6.16
CA SER A 100 -1.91 11.18 5.88
C SER A 100 -2.91 10.66 4.85
N LYS A 101 -2.44 10.04 3.76
CA LYS A 101 -3.30 9.52 2.70
C LYS A 101 -4.19 8.37 3.18
N VAL A 102 -3.62 7.42 3.91
CA VAL A 102 -4.37 6.27 4.43
C VAL A 102 -5.40 6.75 5.47
N ALA A 103 -4.99 7.56 6.45
CA ALA A 103 -5.88 8.08 7.48
C ALA A 103 -7.04 8.89 6.89
N THR A 104 -6.74 9.82 5.97
CA THR A 104 -7.76 10.60 5.27
C THR A 104 -8.75 9.67 4.57
N CYS A 105 -8.27 8.74 3.74
CA CYS A 105 -9.18 7.85 3.04
C CYS A 105 -10.04 6.97 3.98
N LEU A 106 -9.48 6.49 5.10
CA LEU A 106 -10.22 5.66 6.06
C LEU A 106 -11.36 6.42 6.72
N VAL A 107 -11.08 7.62 7.26
CA VAL A 107 -12.08 8.44 7.95
C VAL A 107 -13.24 8.81 7.02
N HIS A 108 -12.95 9.08 5.75
CA HIS A 108 -13.99 9.40 4.77
C HIS A 108 -14.73 8.18 4.22
N ASP A 109 -14.08 7.02 4.09
CA ASP A 109 -14.76 5.80 3.64
C ASP A 109 -15.76 5.29 4.70
N GLY A 110 -15.40 5.44 5.97
CA GLY A 110 -16.21 5.04 7.12
C GLY A 110 -17.19 6.09 7.64
N ASP A 111 -17.16 7.31 7.08
CA ASP A 111 -17.89 8.47 7.61
C ASP A 111 -17.61 8.72 9.11
N TRP A 112 -16.35 8.49 9.53
CA TRP A 112 -15.92 8.54 10.93
C TRP A 112 -15.55 9.94 11.43
N HIS A 113 -15.80 10.96 10.62
CA HIS A 113 -15.62 12.34 11.06
C HIS A 113 -16.97 12.86 11.55
N GLU A 114 -17.00 13.33 12.79
CA GLU A 114 -18.13 14.10 13.27
C GLU A 114 -18.25 15.37 12.40
N LYS A 115 -19.49 15.78 12.09
CA LYS A 115 -19.85 16.93 11.22
C LYS A 115 -19.38 18.30 11.75
N SER A 116 -18.31 18.34 12.53
CA SER A 116 -17.60 19.54 12.88
C SER A 116 -17.08 20.19 11.60
N GLY A 117 -17.66 21.34 11.22
CA GLY A 117 -17.36 22.07 9.98
C GLY A 117 -15.94 22.65 9.88
N LYS A 118 -14.94 22.06 10.55
CA LYS A 118 -13.53 22.46 10.50
C LYS A 118 -12.72 21.46 9.68
N HIS A 119 -11.69 21.97 9.01
CA HIS A 119 -10.73 21.17 8.25
C HIS A 119 -9.90 20.32 9.21
N PHE A 120 -10.28 19.05 9.42
CA PHE A 120 -9.47 18.12 10.21
C PHE A 120 -8.45 17.40 9.32
N THR A 121 -7.18 17.50 9.71
CA THR A 121 -6.12 16.66 9.17
C THR A 121 -6.05 15.37 9.97
N PHE A 122 -6.15 14.24 9.28
CA PHE A 122 -6.02 12.91 9.88
C PHE A 122 -4.69 12.29 9.47
N ASN A 123 -3.98 11.74 10.45
CA ASN A 123 -2.71 11.03 10.23
C ASN A 123 -2.71 9.70 10.96
N LEU A 124 -2.11 8.67 10.36
CA LEU A 124 -1.77 7.47 11.14
C LEU A 124 -0.59 7.80 12.06
N VAL A 125 -0.62 7.28 13.29
CA VAL A 125 0.52 7.33 14.22
C VAL A 125 1.67 6.47 13.66
N GLN A 126 1.33 5.25 13.25
CA GLN A 126 2.24 4.27 12.67
C GLN A 126 1.49 3.31 11.75
N PHE A 127 2.21 2.49 10.98
CA PHE A 127 1.60 1.33 10.32
C PHE A 127 1.21 0.28 11.37
N PRO A 128 0.27 -0.64 11.06
CA PRO A 128 -0.02 -1.77 11.93
C PRO A 128 1.24 -2.57 12.26
N ASP A 129 1.26 -3.24 13.42
CA ASP A 129 2.46 -3.96 13.88
C ASP A 129 2.95 -4.99 12.84
N GLY A 130 4.26 -5.05 12.63
CA GLY A 130 4.87 -5.91 11.61
C GLY A 130 4.78 -5.38 10.17
N TYR A 131 4.17 -4.22 9.94
CA TYR A 131 4.23 -3.56 8.64
C TYR A 131 5.40 -2.58 8.53
N LYS A 132 6.08 -2.60 7.38
CA LYS A 132 7.15 -1.65 7.06
C LYS A 132 7.08 -1.15 5.63
N LEU A 133 7.34 0.15 5.47
CA LEU A 133 7.40 0.81 4.18
C LEU A 133 8.85 0.89 3.72
N TYR A 134 9.11 0.43 2.51
CA TYR A 134 10.41 0.47 1.86
C TYR A 134 10.37 1.35 0.62
N LYS A 135 11.50 1.95 0.27
CA LYS A 135 11.74 2.54 -1.04
C LYS A 135 12.64 1.65 -1.88
N HIS A 136 12.16 1.31 -3.07
CA HIS A 136 12.92 0.63 -4.10
C HIS A 136 13.53 1.66 -5.04
N TYR A 137 14.84 1.60 -5.23
CA TYR A 137 15.62 2.44 -6.14
C TYR A 137 16.03 1.61 -7.34
N LYS A 138 15.67 2.05 -8.55
CA LYS A 138 16.00 1.37 -9.79
C LYS A 138 16.36 2.35 -10.90
N GLY A 139 17.47 2.15 -11.59
CA GLY A 139 17.88 2.99 -12.73
C GLY A 139 19.31 3.51 -12.60
N LYS A 140 19.66 4.55 -13.35
CA LYS A 140 21.01 5.14 -13.33
C LYS A 140 21.34 5.68 -11.93
N LYS A 141 22.55 5.41 -11.41
CA LYS A 141 22.98 5.78 -10.04
C LYS A 141 22.73 7.25 -9.66
N HIS A 142 22.94 8.19 -10.59
CA HIS A 142 22.80 9.63 -10.32
C HIS A 142 21.34 10.09 -10.23
N ASN A 143 20.39 9.32 -10.73
CA ASN A 143 18.96 9.65 -10.70
C ASN A 143 18.09 8.38 -10.78
N PRO A 144 18.18 7.48 -9.80
CA PRO A 144 17.39 6.27 -9.79
C PRO A 144 15.92 6.64 -9.59
N ARG A 145 15.04 5.98 -10.34
CA ARG A 145 13.60 6.02 -10.06
C ARG A 145 13.39 5.42 -8.67
N SER A 146 12.57 6.07 -7.85
CA SER A 146 12.19 5.55 -6.52
C SER A 146 10.70 5.26 -6.42
N ASP A 147 10.36 4.07 -5.95
CA ASP A 147 8.98 3.64 -5.69
C ASP A 147 8.84 3.18 -4.23
N ALA A 148 7.74 3.52 -3.57
CA ALA A 148 7.47 3.08 -2.20
C ALA A 148 6.56 1.85 -2.17
N TYR A 149 6.90 0.87 -1.34
CA TYR A 149 6.15 -0.38 -1.16
C TYR A 149 5.96 -0.68 0.31
N LEU A 150 4.73 -1.02 0.70
CA LEU A 150 4.40 -1.44 2.05
C LEU A 150 4.34 -2.97 2.13
N PHE A 151 5.08 -3.55 3.05
CA PHE A 151 5.14 -4.99 3.34
C PHE A 151 4.61 -5.27 4.75
N GLY A 152 4.16 -6.50 5.01
CA GLY A 152 3.75 -6.93 6.35
C GLY A 152 2.66 -8.01 6.36
N SER A 153 1.77 -8.04 5.36
CA SER A 153 0.69 -9.03 5.31
C SER A 153 1.17 -10.39 4.77
N PRO A 154 0.74 -11.52 5.35
CA PRO A 154 1.01 -12.86 4.82
C PRO A 154 0.29 -13.12 3.49
N THR A 155 -0.86 -12.47 3.28
CA THR A 155 -1.70 -12.69 2.09
C THR A 155 -1.35 -11.76 0.93
N VAL A 156 -0.61 -10.68 1.21
CA VAL A 156 -0.26 -9.65 0.24
C VAL A 156 1.25 -9.41 0.22
N LEU A 157 1.89 -9.82 -0.88
CA LEU A 157 3.34 -9.65 -1.06
C LEU A 157 3.82 -8.21 -0.83
N LYS A 158 3.09 -7.21 -1.37
CA LYS A 158 3.31 -5.79 -1.13
C LYS A 158 2.16 -4.94 -1.63
N PHE A 159 1.92 -3.81 -0.96
CA PHE A 159 1.05 -2.74 -1.46
C PHE A 159 1.91 -1.67 -2.15
N ARG A 160 1.52 -1.25 -3.36
CA ARG A 160 2.30 -0.30 -4.19
C ARG A 160 1.84 1.15 -4.06
N SER A 161 0.73 1.38 -3.37
CA SER A 161 0.23 2.73 -3.07
C SER A 161 -0.68 2.73 -1.84
N PRO A 162 -0.90 3.90 -1.22
CA PRO A 162 -1.88 4.04 -0.15
C PRO A 162 -3.27 3.51 -0.53
N ASN A 163 -3.74 3.81 -1.75
CA ASN A 163 -5.07 3.40 -2.22
C ASN A 163 -5.23 1.88 -2.39
N GLU A 164 -4.13 1.14 -2.54
CA GLU A 164 -4.19 -0.32 -2.51
C GLU A 164 -4.32 -0.86 -1.09
N PHE A 165 -3.74 -0.15 -0.11
CA PHE A 165 -3.72 -0.54 1.29
C PHE A 165 -4.96 -0.12 2.06
N VAL A 166 -5.58 1.02 1.72
CA VAL A 166 -6.76 1.56 2.44
C VAL A 166 -7.86 0.53 2.72
N PRO A 167 -8.35 -0.27 1.75
CA PRO A 167 -9.39 -1.26 2.04
C PRO A 167 -8.93 -2.38 2.97
N HIS A 168 -7.61 -2.68 2.97
CA HIS A 168 -7.02 -3.66 3.89
C HIS A 168 -6.89 -3.07 5.29
N ALA A 169 -6.44 -1.82 5.41
CA ALA A 169 -6.40 -1.09 6.67
C ALA A 169 -7.80 -0.96 7.30
N ALA A 170 -8.84 -0.71 6.50
CA ALA A 170 -10.22 -0.71 6.98
C ALA A 170 -10.62 -2.08 7.54
N TRP A 171 -10.31 -3.16 6.82
CA TRP A 171 -10.56 -4.52 7.28
C TRP A 171 -9.83 -4.84 8.61
N LEU A 172 -8.58 -4.38 8.77
CA LEU A 172 -7.84 -4.49 10.04
C LEU A 172 -8.56 -3.74 11.17
N ILE A 173 -8.98 -2.49 10.93
CA ILE A 173 -9.73 -1.69 11.89
C ILE A 173 -11.00 -2.42 12.33
N PHE A 174 -11.72 -3.09 11.43
CA PHE A 174 -12.93 -3.84 11.79
C PHE A 174 -12.66 -5.20 12.45
N GLY A 175 -11.41 -5.47 12.86
CA GLY A 175 -11.07 -6.69 13.60
C GLY A 175 -10.82 -7.90 12.71
N CYS A 176 -10.43 -7.69 11.46
CA CYS A 176 -10.07 -8.75 10.52
C CYS A 176 -11.21 -9.76 10.27
N PRO A 177 -12.46 -9.34 9.99
CA PRO A 177 -13.58 -10.25 9.85
C PRO A 177 -13.36 -11.27 8.74
N ARG A 178 -13.81 -12.50 8.97
CA ARG A 178 -13.73 -13.63 8.02
C ARG A 178 -15.11 -14.15 7.67
N ASP A 179 -15.24 -14.82 6.52
CA ASP A 179 -16.45 -15.55 6.15
C ASP A 179 -16.47 -16.96 6.74
N ASP A 180 -17.54 -17.70 6.49
CA ASP A 180 -17.77 -19.04 7.03
C ASP A 180 -16.72 -20.06 6.51
N ASN A 181 -16.08 -19.74 5.38
CA ASN A 181 -14.99 -20.51 4.78
C ASN A 181 -13.61 -20.03 5.27
N ASN A 182 -13.56 -19.21 6.34
CA ASN A 182 -12.35 -18.63 6.91
C ASN A 182 -11.56 -17.69 5.97
N ASN A 183 -12.17 -17.22 4.88
CA ASN A 183 -11.55 -16.23 3.99
C ASN A 183 -11.69 -14.81 4.55
N PRO A 184 -10.70 -13.92 4.35
CA PRO A 184 -10.80 -12.54 4.81
C PRO A 184 -11.91 -11.80 4.05
N ARG A 185 -12.85 -11.17 4.79
CA ARG A 185 -13.84 -10.23 4.23
C ARG A 185 -13.19 -8.86 3.94
N CYS A 186 -12.11 -8.87 3.17
CA CYS A 186 -11.29 -7.71 2.86
C CYS A 186 -11.54 -7.21 1.43
N GLY A 187 -11.85 -5.92 1.29
CA GLY A 187 -12.14 -5.27 0.01
C GLY A 187 -10.93 -4.85 -0.82
N CYS A 188 -9.71 -5.21 -0.41
CA CYS A 188 -8.50 -4.82 -1.16
C CYS A 188 -8.34 -5.65 -2.43
N ARG A 189 -7.60 -5.13 -3.43
CA ARG A 189 -7.40 -5.82 -4.73
C ARG A 189 -6.80 -7.21 -4.60
N TYR A 190 -6.05 -7.47 -3.53
CA TYR A 190 -5.30 -8.70 -3.33
C TYR A 190 -6.17 -9.79 -2.70
N CYS A 191 -6.97 -9.44 -1.69
CA CYS A 191 -7.88 -10.36 -1.02
C CYS A 191 -9.15 -10.61 -1.86
N SER A 192 -9.83 -9.55 -2.31
CA SER A 192 -11.10 -9.65 -3.04
C SER A 192 -10.95 -9.99 -4.53
N LYS A 193 -9.72 -9.93 -5.08
CA LYS A 193 -9.42 -10.04 -6.51
C LYS A 193 -10.13 -8.99 -7.40
N VAL A 194 -10.72 -7.95 -6.80
CA VAL A 194 -11.35 -6.85 -7.54
C VAL A 194 -10.26 -5.96 -8.17
N PRO A 195 -10.40 -5.54 -9.45
CA PRO A 195 -9.42 -4.67 -10.08
C PRO A 195 -9.24 -3.33 -9.34
N GLN A 196 -8.00 -2.88 -9.18
CA GLN A 196 -7.67 -1.63 -8.49
C GLN A 196 -8.41 -0.41 -9.05
N LYS A 197 -8.69 -0.39 -10.36
CA LYS A 197 -9.44 0.70 -11.01
C LYS A 197 -10.86 0.86 -10.41
N VAL A 198 -11.53 -0.24 -10.10
CA VAL A 198 -12.87 -0.23 -9.50
C VAL A 198 -12.79 0.27 -8.05
N ILE A 199 -11.81 -0.21 -7.29
CA ILE A 199 -11.57 0.23 -5.90
C ILE A 199 -11.25 1.72 -5.85
N SER A 200 -10.29 2.18 -6.66
CA SER A 200 -9.91 3.60 -6.73
C SER A 200 -11.08 4.49 -7.14
N LYS A 201 -11.98 4.02 -8.02
CA LYS A 201 -13.20 4.77 -8.40
C LYS A 201 -14.12 4.94 -7.18
N ARG A 202 -14.43 3.86 -6.46
CA ARG A 202 -15.27 3.90 -5.24
C ARG A 202 -14.67 4.79 -4.15
N LEU A 203 -13.36 4.71 -3.93
CA LEU A 203 -12.65 5.58 -2.99
C LEU A 203 -12.71 7.06 -3.44
N SER A 204 -12.52 7.33 -4.73
CA SER A 204 -12.57 8.69 -5.29
C SER A 204 -13.95 9.32 -5.23
N GLU A 205 -15.02 8.53 -5.42
CA GLU A 205 -16.40 8.97 -5.33
C GLU A 205 -16.75 9.38 -3.89
N ARG A 206 -16.32 8.57 -2.90
CA ARG A 206 -16.54 8.88 -1.47
C ARG A 206 -15.69 10.05 -0.99
N THR A 207 -14.47 10.19 -1.51
CA THR A 207 -13.57 11.31 -1.16
C THR A 207 -13.76 12.55 -2.03
N ALA A 208 -14.71 12.57 -2.98
CA ALA A 208 -14.84 13.65 -3.96
C ALA A 208 -15.10 15.03 -3.32
N HIS A 209 -15.84 15.05 -2.21
CA HIS A 209 -16.14 16.26 -1.44
C HIS A 209 -14.87 16.94 -0.88
N LEU A 210 -13.79 16.18 -0.67
CA LEU A 210 -12.53 16.66 -0.09
C LEU A 210 -11.64 17.46 -1.03
N LYS A 211 -11.90 17.39 -2.34
CA LYS A 211 -11.15 18.17 -3.33
C LYS A 211 -11.32 19.68 -3.12
N HIS A 212 -12.34 20.09 -2.37
CA HIS A 212 -12.53 21.47 -1.91
C HIS A 212 -11.76 21.82 -0.62
N TYR A 213 -11.30 20.83 0.15
CA TYR A 213 -10.75 21.03 1.50
C TYR A 213 -9.22 21.07 1.53
N THR A 214 -8.53 20.33 0.65
CA THR A 214 -7.10 20.48 0.49
C THR A 214 -6.84 21.70 -0.40
N GLY A 215 -6.81 22.90 0.19
CA GLY A 215 -6.53 24.20 -0.45
C GLY A 215 -5.18 24.33 -1.16
N LYS A 216 -4.52 23.21 -1.47
CA LYS A 216 -3.43 23.13 -2.43
C LYS A 216 -3.93 22.35 -3.63
N ARG A 217 -4.66 23.06 -4.50
CA ARG A 217 -4.33 22.92 -5.92
C ARG A 217 -2.82 23.15 -5.97
N SER A 218 -2.04 22.08 -6.13
CA SER A 218 -0.95 22.16 -7.08
C SER A 218 -1.64 22.54 -8.39
N ALA A 219 -1.89 23.83 -8.55
CA ALA A 219 -1.84 24.43 -9.84
C ALA A 219 -0.48 23.98 -10.34
N ARG A 220 -0.47 22.88 -11.10
CA ARG A 220 0.19 23.00 -12.39
C ARG A 220 -0.40 24.28 -12.90
N VAL A 221 0.39 25.35 -12.80
CA VAL A 221 0.28 26.48 -13.69
C VAL A 221 0.19 25.79 -15.02
N ALA A 222 -1.05 25.58 -15.48
CA ALA A 222 -1.29 25.37 -16.86
C ALA A 222 -0.83 26.70 -17.42
N THR A 223 0.46 26.76 -17.75
CA THR A 223 0.93 27.71 -18.74
C THR A 223 -0.14 27.64 -19.83
N PRO A 224 -0.79 28.75 -20.17
CA PRO A 224 -1.75 28.77 -21.26
C PRO A 224 -0.96 28.54 -22.55
N THR A 225 -0.51 27.32 -22.76
CA THR A 225 -0.17 26.81 -24.09
C THR A 225 -1.51 26.58 -24.74
N ASP A 226 -2.05 27.68 -25.25
CA ASP A 226 -2.73 27.72 -26.52
C ASP A 226 -3.59 26.48 -26.78
N ARG A 227 -4.65 26.33 -25.98
CA ARG A 227 -5.79 25.50 -26.35
C ARG A 227 -6.57 26.28 -27.43
N ARG A 228 -5.90 26.57 -28.54
CA ARG A 228 -6.49 26.95 -29.80
C ARG A 228 -7.54 25.89 -30.10
N LYS A 229 -8.80 26.32 -30.08
CA LYS A 229 -9.92 25.59 -30.65
C LYS A 229 -9.52 25.21 -32.08
N ARG A 230 -8.98 24.00 -32.24
CA ARG A 230 -8.88 23.32 -33.52
C ARG A 230 -10.30 22.86 -33.85
N THR A 231 -11.11 23.80 -34.31
CA THR A 231 -12.20 23.47 -35.22
C THR A 231 -11.58 22.62 -36.32
N ARG A 232 -12.10 21.41 -36.47
CA ARG A 232 -11.74 20.49 -37.54
C ARG A 232 -12.22 21.08 -38.86
N SER A 233 -11.45 21.97 -39.46
CA SER A 233 -11.35 21.96 -40.92
C SER A 233 -10.45 20.78 -41.27
N ARG A 234 -11.04 19.73 -41.81
CA ARG A 234 -10.32 18.67 -42.53
C ARG A 234 -9.69 19.32 -43.77
N SER A 235 -8.52 19.92 -43.62
CA SER A 235 -7.65 20.12 -44.78
C SER A 235 -7.19 18.72 -45.23
N PRO A 236 -7.31 18.36 -46.51
CA PRO A 236 -6.80 17.10 -47.02
C PRO A 236 -5.33 16.98 -46.68
N VAL A 237 -4.92 15.82 -46.17
CA VAL A 237 -3.51 15.45 -46.04
C VAL A 237 -2.93 15.49 -47.45
N ARG A 238 -2.25 16.58 -47.80
CA ARG A 238 -1.42 16.64 -49.00
C ARG A 238 -0.31 15.62 -48.76
N ALA A 239 -0.42 14.47 -49.42
CA ALA A 239 0.67 13.53 -49.53
C ALA A 239 1.89 14.31 -50.03
N LYS A 240 2.96 14.31 -49.24
CA LYS A 240 4.26 14.81 -49.72
C LYS A 240 4.66 13.89 -50.86
N ASP A 241 4.74 14.45 -52.06
CA ASP A 241 5.17 13.74 -53.25
C ASP A 241 6.70 13.59 -53.20
N TYR A 242 7.17 12.45 -52.71
CA TYR A 242 8.60 12.14 -52.54
C TYR A 242 9.30 11.80 -53.86
N THR A 243 8.59 11.83 -54.99
CA THR A 243 9.16 11.60 -56.33
C THR A 243 10.17 12.66 -56.77
N ARG A 244 10.23 13.83 -56.12
CA ARG A 244 11.16 14.91 -56.49
C ARG A 244 12.50 14.94 -55.76
N ILE A 245 12.75 14.03 -54.80
CA ILE A 245 14.02 14.04 -54.06
C ILE A 245 15.17 13.33 -54.81
N ASN A 246 14.87 12.50 -55.82
CA ASN A 246 15.92 11.76 -56.55
C ASN A 246 16.36 12.39 -57.89
N ALA A 247 15.80 13.53 -58.31
CA ALA A 247 16.08 14.11 -59.62
C ALA A 247 17.25 15.13 -59.65
N ALA A 248 17.80 15.53 -58.50
CA ALA A 248 18.83 16.58 -58.42
C ALA A 248 20.18 16.12 -57.84
N ALA A 249 20.40 14.82 -57.65
CA ALA A 249 21.68 14.27 -57.21
C ALA A 249 22.38 13.53 -58.36
N GLY A 250 22.61 14.25 -59.46
CA GLY A 250 23.74 13.94 -60.34
C GLY A 250 25.02 14.35 -59.62
N GLY A 251 25.52 13.47 -58.75
CA GLY A 251 26.71 13.72 -57.94
C GLY A 251 27.37 12.40 -57.61
N SER A 252 28.65 12.30 -57.97
CA SER A 252 29.50 11.11 -57.92
C SER A 252 29.29 10.24 -56.68
N VAL A 253 29.07 8.94 -56.92
CA VAL A 253 29.12 7.90 -55.91
C VAL A 253 30.54 7.89 -55.31
N PRO A 254 30.72 8.04 -53.99
CA PRO A 254 31.99 7.77 -53.35
C PRO A 254 32.30 6.28 -53.52
N ARG A 255 33.40 6.00 -54.22
CA ARG A 255 34.04 4.70 -54.36
C ARG A 255 34.53 4.26 -52.98
N TRP A 256 33.64 3.67 -52.18
CA TRP A 256 34.04 2.97 -50.97
C TRP A 256 34.91 1.79 -51.39
N GLN A 257 36.14 1.86 -50.89
CA GLN A 257 37.22 0.95 -51.19
C GLN A 257 36.83 -0.50 -50.86
N GLU A 258 37.19 -1.36 -51.80
CA GLU A 258 37.17 -2.80 -51.72
C GLU A 258 37.91 -3.25 -50.45
N GLY A 259 37.24 -4.08 -49.64
CA GLY A 259 37.86 -4.74 -48.50
C GLY A 259 38.97 -5.70 -48.96
N PRO A 260 39.98 -5.96 -48.13
CA PRO A 260 41.08 -6.85 -48.48
C PRO A 260 40.61 -8.30 -48.68
N PRO A 261 41.20 -9.04 -49.63
CA PRO A 261 40.85 -10.43 -49.90
C PRO A 261 41.25 -11.38 -48.76
N ALA A 262 40.47 -12.44 -48.61
CA ALA A 262 40.65 -13.50 -47.62
C ALA A 262 42.02 -14.22 -47.75
N PRO A 263 42.64 -14.65 -46.64
CA PRO A 263 43.83 -15.48 -46.70
C PRO A 263 43.47 -16.88 -47.21
N GLY A 264 44.08 -17.25 -48.34
CA GLY A 264 43.99 -18.57 -48.93
C GLY A 264 44.64 -19.63 -48.05
N GLY A 265 43.86 -20.65 -47.69
CA GLY A 265 44.39 -21.91 -47.16
C GLY A 265 44.91 -22.77 -48.31
N ARG A 266 46.19 -23.14 -48.24
CA ARG A 266 46.77 -24.27 -48.99
C ARG A 266 47.01 -25.42 -48.03
N THR A 267 46.57 -26.60 -48.50
CA THR A 267 47.12 -27.96 -48.33
C THR A 267 47.51 -28.41 -46.93
#